data_AF-A0A520GYH6-F1
#
_entry.id   AF-A0A520GYH6-F1
#
_cell.length_a   1.000
_cell.length_b   1.000
_cell.length_c   1.000
_cell.angle_alpha   90.00
_cell.angle_beta   90.00
_cell.angle_gamma   90.00
#
_symmetry.space_group_name_H-M   'P 1'
#
loop_
_entity.id
_entity.type
_entity.pdbx_description
1 polymer ?
#
loop_
_entity_poly.entity_id
_entity_poly.type
_entity_poly.pdbx_seq_one_letter_code
_entity_poly.pdbx_strand_id
1 'polypeptide(L)'
;MVHVDPAVLNVATLVITRGSRMIAQGAPTDPIVFTSASPNPQSGDWGGIVICGKAAINTAYNGTNGLYQVEGGIDNANGDGLAGSGDAVAPTPVNDDSSGVLSYVRIQYAGYAFQPDKEINSITLAGVGNKTVIDHVQVAYAKDDAFEWFGGTVNAKFLIAYKTQDDDFDTDNGYSGKVQFGLVLRDSLIADISTSEAFESDNNASGTVATPKTTAIFSNITAIGPKATLSNIGNSLFRAGAQIRRNSGISIYNSIIMGWPQGILIDAALGSSTALNIEDST
;
A
#
# COMPACT_ATOMS: atom_id res chain seq x y z
N MET A 1 19.95 -5.05 -4.89
CA MET A 1 20.16 -4.74 -3.46
C MET A 1 20.97 -3.46 -3.42
N VAL A 2 20.31 -2.33 -3.23
CA VAL A 2 20.99 -1.03 -3.07
C VAL A 2 21.42 -0.97 -1.60
N HIS A 3 22.71 -0.73 -1.35
CA HIS A 3 23.29 -0.65 -0.01
C HIS A 3 23.27 0.82 0.42
N VAL A 4 22.66 1.14 1.55
CA VAL A 4 22.64 2.49 2.15
C VAL A 4 23.50 2.47 3.42
N ASP A 5 24.42 3.45 3.52
CA ASP A 5 25.33 3.89 4.60
C ASP A 5 25.73 2.94 5.78
N PRO A 6 27.05 2.69 6.03
CA PRO A 6 27.55 1.82 7.12
C PRO A 6 27.30 2.22 8.59
N ALA A 7 26.69 3.36 8.89
CA ALA A 7 26.61 3.88 10.27
C ALA A 7 25.27 3.63 11.02
N VAL A 8 24.29 3.02 10.38
CA VAL A 8 22.96 2.70 10.94
C VAL A 8 22.68 1.23 10.63
N LEU A 9 21.85 0.53 11.42
CA LEU A 9 21.41 -0.83 11.08
C LEU A 9 21.03 -0.89 9.59
N ASN A 10 21.77 -1.68 8.80
CA ASN A 10 21.58 -1.78 7.35
C ASN A 10 20.24 -2.46 7.07
N VAL A 11 19.16 -1.69 7.01
CA VAL A 11 17.85 -2.17 6.59
C VAL A 11 17.85 -2.29 5.08
N ALA A 12 17.51 -3.48 4.58
CA ALA A 12 17.48 -3.75 3.16
C ALA A 12 16.06 -3.68 2.61
N THR A 13 15.90 -3.06 1.44
CA THR A 13 14.64 -3.03 0.69
C THR A 13 14.86 -3.63 -0.70
N LEU A 14 13.91 -4.43 -1.18
CA LEU A 14 13.94 -4.97 -2.54
C LEU A 14 13.18 -4.02 -3.48
N VAL A 15 13.93 -3.22 -4.23
CA VAL A 15 13.38 -2.25 -5.18
C VAL A 15 13.41 -2.79 -6.61
N ILE A 16 12.25 -2.80 -7.26
CA ILE A 16 12.07 -3.12 -8.67
C ILE A 16 11.87 -1.81 -9.42
N THR A 17 12.93 -1.36 -10.10
CA THR A 17 12.99 -0.06 -10.76
C THR A 17 12.09 0.00 -12.00
N ARG A 18 11.73 1.22 -12.44
CA ARG A 18 10.93 1.41 -13.67
C ARG A 18 11.53 0.68 -14.87
N GLY A 19 10.70 -0.12 -15.53
CA GLY A 19 11.10 -0.96 -16.67
C GLY A 19 11.67 -2.33 -16.32
N SER A 20 12.00 -2.57 -15.04
CA SER A 20 12.37 -3.89 -14.52
C SER A 20 11.13 -4.73 -14.22
N ARG A 21 11.34 -6.04 -14.02
CA ARG A 21 10.27 -6.98 -13.67
C ARG A 21 10.70 -7.94 -12.56
N MET A 22 9.79 -8.24 -11.65
CA MET A 22 9.92 -9.35 -10.72
C MET A 22 9.09 -10.54 -11.21
N ILE A 23 9.66 -11.74 -11.20
CA ILE A 23 8.93 -12.98 -11.44
C ILE A 23 9.07 -13.85 -10.18
N ALA A 24 8.11 -13.72 -9.27
CA ALA A 24 7.98 -14.51 -8.06
C ALA A 24 6.69 -15.33 -8.15
N GLN A 25 6.80 -16.56 -8.64
CA GLN A 25 5.67 -17.47 -8.88
C GLN A 25 5.86 -18.73 -8.03
N GLY A 26 5.38 -18.69 -6.79
CA GLY A 26 5.30 -19.86 -5.91
C GLY A 26 4.15 -20.78 -6.31
N ALA A 27 3.92 -21.80 -5.49
CA ALA A 27 2.79 -22.71 -5.59
C ALA A 27 1.89 -22.64 -4.34
N PRO A 28 0.61 -23.04 -4.42
CA PRO A 28 -0.28 -23.09 -3.25
C PRO A 28 0.30 -23.85 -2.04
N THR A 29 1.04 -24.93 -2.31
CA THR A 29 1.66 -25.78 -1.28
C THR A 29 3.13 -25.44 -1.02
N ASP A 30 3.72 -24.56 -1.82
CA ASP A 30 5.12 -24.15 -1.71
C ASP A 30 5.26 -22.66 -2.10
N PRO A 31 4.74 -21.74 -1.27
CA PRO A 31 4.78 -20.32 -1.55
C PRO A 31 6.20 -19.78 -1.37
N ILE A 32 6.58 -18.78 -2.18
CA ILE A 32 7.83 -18.05 -1.98
C ILE A 32 7.69 -17.19 -0.72
N VAL A 33 8.67 -17.24 0.18
CA VAL A 33 8.69 -16.44 1.41
C VAL A 33 9.81 -15.40 1.33
N PHE A 34 9.44 -14.12 1.42
CA PHE A 34 10.37 -13.01 1.64
C PHE A 34 10.36 -12.62 3.11
N THR A 35 11.53 -12.62 3.74
CA THR A 35 11.74 -12.24 5.14
C THR A 35 13.19 -11.81 5.35
N SER A 36 13.49 -11.21 6.50
CA SER A 36 14.86 -10.90 6.90
C SER A 36 15.70 -12.16 7.12
N ALA A 37 17.03 -12.02 7.07
CA ALA A 37 17.97 -13.09 7.42
C ALA A 37 18.15 -13.26 8.95
N SER A 38 17.36 -12.56 9.76
CA SER A 38 17.40 -12.67 11.21
C SER A 38 17.03 -14.09 11.65
N PRO A 39 17.75 -14.71 12.60
CA PRO A 39 17.36 -15.99 13.17
C PRO A 39 16.04 -15.91 13.97
N ASN A 40 15.63 -14.71 14.39
CA ASN A 40 14.36 -14.46 15.07
C ASN A 40 13.69 -13.20 14.47
N PRO A 41 13.09 -13.29 13.28
CA PRO A 41 12.56 -12.14 12.57
C PRO A 41 11.58 -11.31 13.40
N GLN A 42 11.78 -10.01 13.43
CA GLN A 42 10.89 -9.03 14.06
C GLN A 42 10.32 -8.09 13.02
N SER A 43 9.11 -7.61 13.28
CA SER A 43 8.47 -6.56 12.47
C SER A 43 9.42 -5.37 12.36
N GLY A 44 9.79 -4.98 11.15
CA GLY A 44 10.72 -3.88 10.91
C GLY A 44 12.13 -4.29 10.53
N ASP A 45 12.41 -5.61 10.46
CA ASP A 45 13.75 -6.11 10.18
C ASP A 45 14.25 -5.81 8.76
N TRP A 46 13.34 -5.51 7.82
CA TRP A 46 13.66 -5.15 6.45
C TRP A 46 12.56 -4.30 5.83
N GLY A 47 12.88 -3.51 4.81
CA GLY A 47 11.95 -2.52 4.27
C GLY A 47 10.88 -3.07 3.33
N GLY A 48 10.87 -4.36 3.00
CA GLY A 48 9.85 -4.93 2.11
C GLY A 48 10.16 -4.84 0.63
N ILE A 49 9.11 -4.92 -0.20
CA ILE A 49 9.21 -4.93 -1.66
C ILE A 49 8.61 -3.64 -2.21
N VAL A 50 9.39 -2.89 -2.97
CA VAL A 50 8.93 -1.71 -3.69
C VAL A 50 8.94 -1.99 -5.18
N ILE A 51 7.80 -1.75 -5.84
CA ILE A 51 7.68 -1.90 -7.29
C ILE A 51 7.36 -0.53 -7.89
N CYS A 52 8.32 0.00 -8.65
CA CYS A 52 8.19 1.25 -9.39
C CYS A 52 7.77 0.94 -10.83
N GLY A 53 6.53 1.27 -11.18
CA GLY A 53 5.99 1.16 -12.54
C GLY A 53 5.90 2.50 -13.26
N LYS A 54 5.34 2.49 -14.48
CA LYS A 54 5.21 3.67 -15.35
C LYS A 54 3.77 4.18 -15.51
N ALA A 55 2.80 3.60 -14.81
CA ALA A 55 1.40 4.00 -14.87
C ALA A 55 1.15 5.36 -14.21
N ALA A 56 -0.03 5.93 -14.44
CA ALA A 56 -0.35 7.29 -14.03
C ALA A 56 -0.31 7.50 -12.51
N ILE A 57 0.24 8.63 -12.09
CA ILE A 57 0.24 9.15 -10.71
C ILE A 57 -0.18 10.63 -10.79
N ASN A 58 -0.89 11.13 -9.78
CA ASN A 58 -1.47 12.49 -9.80
C ASN A 58 -0.65 13.56 -9.05
N THR A 59 0.61 13.26 -8.72
CA THR A 59 1.55 14.17 -8.05
C THR A 59 2.65 14.63 -9.01
N ALA A 60 3.58 15.45 -8.51
CA ALA A 60 4.74 15.91 -9.25
C ALA A 60 6.00 15.83 -8.39
N TYR A 61 7.12 15.52 -9.04
CA TYR A 61 8.43 15.49 -8.41
C TYR A 61 9.41 16.33 -9.21
N ASN A 62 10.16 17.22 -8.54
CA ASN A 62 11.10 18.16 -9.17
C ASN A 62 10.50 18.91 -10.38
N GLY A 63 9.25 19.37 -10.25
CA GLY A 63 8.53 20.09 -11.31
C GLY A 63 8.04 19.24 -12.48
N THR A 64 8.22 17.93 -12.43
CA THR A 64 7.76 16.98 -13.45
C THR A 64 6.44 16.35 -13.02
N ASN A 65 5.35 16.68 -13.73
CA ASN A 65 4.03 16.13 -13.46
C ASN A 65 3.96 14.63 -13.79
N GLY A 66 3.33 13.85 -12.92
CA GLY A 66 3.18 12.40 -13.05
C GLY A 66 4.40 11.60 -12.61
N LEU A 67 5.47 12.27 -12.17
CA LEU A 67 6.66 11.66 -11.60
C LEU A 67 6.54 11.66 -10.08
N TYR A 68 6.88 10.55 -9.45
CA TYR A 68 6.82 10.37 -8.01
C TYR A 68 8.12 9.78 -7.49
N GLN A 69 8.61 10.32 -6.38
CA GLN A 69 9.72 9.74 -5.62
C GLN A 69 9.11 8.92 -4.49
N VAL A 70 9.34 7.61 -4.51
CA VAL A 70 8.91 6.72 -3.43
C VAL A 70 9.68 7.06 -2.16
N GLU A 71 9.00 6.99 -1.03
CA GLU A 71 9.51 7.39 0.28
C GLU A 71 10.53 6.38 0.84
N GLY A 72 11.05 6.66 2.05
CA GLY A 72 12.00 5.77 2.72
C GLY A 72 13.44 5.81 2.20
N GLY A 73 13.81 6.86 1.47
CA GLY A 73 15.21 7.11 1.08
C GLY A 73 15.79 6.08 0.10
N ILE A 74 14.93 5.36 -0.63
CA ILE A 74 15.35 4.33 -1.59
C ILE A 74 15.78 4.88 -2.96
N ASP A 75 15.44 6.15 -3.23
CA ASP A 75 15.83 6.82 -4.46
C ASP A 75 17.30 7.27 -4.42
N ASN A 76 17.94 7.27 -5.59
CA ASN A 76 19.34 7.59 -5.72
C ASN A 76 19.59 8.42 -6.99
N ALA A 77 20.85 8.75 -7.27
CA ALA A 77 21.21 9.55 -8.44
C ALA A 77 20.80 8.92 -9.79
N ASN A 78 20.49 7.63 -9.83
CA ASN A 78 20.02 6.92 -11.02
C ASN A 78 18.49 6.93 -11.16
N GLY A 79 17.75 7.41 -10.16
CA GLY A 79 16.29 7.41 -10.16
C GLY A 79 15.67 6.04 -9.86
N ASP A 80 16.38 5.17 -9.13
CA ASP A 80 15.93 3.80 -8.85
C ASP A 80 14.65 3.77 -7.97
N GLY A 81 14.39 4.83 -7.20
CA GLY A 81 13.19 5.01 -6.39
C GLY A 81 12.11 5.86 -7.05
N LEU A 82 12.27 6.21 -8.33
CA LEU A 82 11.26 6.97 -9.07
C LEU A 82 10.22 6.07 -9.72
N ALA A 83 8.95 6.46 -9.62
CA ALA A 83 7.80 5.83 -10.23
C ALA A 83 7.00 6.83 -11.10
N GLY A 84 6.13 6.29 -11.96
CA GLY A 84 5.29 7.09 -12.85
C GLY A 84 6.00 7.52 -14.13
N SER A 85 5.72 8.74 -14.58
CA SER A 85 6.01 9.22 -15.93
C SER A 85 6.34 10.72 -15.97
N GLY A 86 6.51 11.28 -17.17
CA GLY A 86 6.82 12.70 -17.40
C GLY A 86 8.31 12.98 -17.62
N ASP A 87 9.18 11.97 -17.48
CA ASP A 87 10.62 12.07 -17.69
C ASP A 87 11.10 11.25 -18.90
N ALA A 88 12.41 11.18 -19.12
CA ALA A 88 12.98 10.47 -20.26
C ALA A 88 12.76 8.93 -20.21
N VAL A 89 12.55 8.35 -19.02
CA VAL A 89 12.31 6.91 -18.84
C VAL A 89 10.89 6.53 -19.27
N ALA A 90 9.92 7.37 -18.93
CA ALA A 90 8.53 7.21 -19.35
C ALA A 90 7.91 8.60 -19.66
N PRO A 91 8.01 9.10 -20.90
CA PRO A 91 7.54 10.45 -21.25
C PRO A 91 6.05 10.68 -21.02
N THR A 92 5.25 9.61 -21.04
CA THR A 92 3.81 9.61 -20.77
C THR A 92 3.43 8.40 -19.91
N PRO A 93 2.31 8.46 -19.16
CA PRO A 93 1.83 7.32 -18.39
C PRO A 93 1.61 6.07 -19.25
N VAL A 94 2.02 4.90 -18.75
CA VAL A 94 1.81 3.59 -19.37
C VAL A 94 0.95 2.74 -18.44
N ASN A 95 -0.36 2.95 -18.49
CA ASN A 95 -1.30 2.25 -17.59
C ASN A 95 -1.32 0.74 -17.79
N ASP A 96 -1.00 0.26 -18.98
CA ASP A 96 -0.90 -1.17 -19.29
C ASP A 96 0.53 -1.72 -19.16
N ASP A 97 1.39 -1.06 -18.38
CA ASP A 97 2.72 -1.57 -18.04
C ASP A 97 2.63 -2.89 -17.24
N SER A 98 3.70 -3.69 -17.32
CA SER A 98 3.84 -4.92 -16.55
C SER A 98 5.18 -4.93 -15.83
N SER A 99 5.11 -4.81 -14.50
CA SER A 99 6.22 -4.97 -13.56
C SER A 99 6.46 -6.43 -13.17
N GLY A 100 5.77 -7.37 -13.83
CA GLY A 100 5.96 -8.82 -13.68
C GLY A 100 4.82 -9.52 -12.94
N VAL A 101 5.17 -10.54 -12.15
CA VAL A 101 4.24 -11.45 -11.48
C VAL A 101 4.68 -11.69 -10.05
N LEU A 102 3.79 -11.45 -9.10
CA LEU A 102 3.85 -11.94 -7.72
C LEU A 102 2.65 -12.86 -7.52
N SER A 103 2.91 -14.17 -7.42
CA SER A 103 1.87 -15.16 -7.15
C SER A 103 2.30 -16.24 -6.18
N TYR A 104 1.42 -16.55 -5.22
CA TYR A 104 1.70 -17.43 -4.08
C TYR A 104 2.96 -16.99 -3.33
N VAL A 105 2.91 -15.75 -2.84
CA VAL A 105 4.02 -15.09 -2.15
C VAL A 105 3.60 -14.74 -0.72
N ARG A 106 4.52 -14.92 0.24
CA ARG A 106 4.40 -14.41 1.60
C ARG A 106 5.51 -13.40 1.89
N ILE A 107 5.16 -12.21 2.30
CA ILE A 107 6.06 -11.15 2.74
C ILE A 107 5.89 -11.05 4.26
N GLN A 108 6.98 -11.24 5.01
CA GLN A 108 6.92 -11.32 6.47
C GLN A 108 7.84 -10.31 7.12
N TYR A 109 7.39 -9.70 8.22
CA TYR A 109 8.21 -8.84 9.08
C TYR A 109 8.80 -7.61 8.38
N ALA A 110 8.16 -7.18 7.29
CA ALA A 110 8.58 -6.07 6.45
C ALA A 110 8.00 -4.73 6.94
N GLY A 111 8.39 -3.65 6.27
CA GLY A 111 8.05 -2.27 6.60
C GLY A 111 9.15 -1.61 7.44
N TYR A 112 9.37 -0.31 7.30
CA TYR A 112 10.41 0.38 8.05
C TYR A 112 10.17 1.88 8.15
N ALA A 113 10.19 2.39 9.38
CA ALA A 113 10.12 3.82 9.65
C ALA A 113 11.50 4.47 9.42
N PHE A 114 11.76 4.91 8.19
CA PHE A 114 13.03 5.54 7.82
C PHE A 114 13.20 6.92 8.47
N GLN A 115 12.16 7.75 8.38
CA GLN A 115 12.00 9.04 9.08
C GLN A 115 10.52 9.24 9.37
N PRO A 116 10.14 10.15 10.30
CA PRO A 116 8.74 10.48 10.52
C PRO A 116 8.06 10.89 9.20
N ASP A 117 6.91 10.28 8.90
CA ASP A 117 6.10 10.51 7.71
C ASP A 117 6.84 10.19 6.39
N LYS A 118 7.84 9.30 6.42
CA LYS A 118 8.65 8.87 5.25
C LYS A 118 8.99 7.39 5.32
N GLU A 119 8.00 6.56 5.55
CA GLU A 119 8.19 5.14 5.81
C GLU A 119 8.20 4.27 4.53
N ILE A 120 8.63 3.01 4.66
CA ILE A 120 8.52 1.99 3.59
C ILE A 120 7.56 0.91 4.06
N ASN A 121 6.73 0.42 3.16
CA ASN A 121 5.68 -0.56 3.43
C ASN A 121 6.13 -1.99 3.18
N SER A 122 5.32 -2.96 3.60
CA SER A 122 5.63 -4.36 3.30
C SER A 122 5.60 -4.65 1.79
N ILE A 123 4.58 -4.13 1.10
CA ILE A 123 4.61 -3.98 -0.35
C ILE A 123 4.14 -2.59 -0.76
N THR A 124 5.02 -1.86 -1.45
CA THR A 124 4.73 -0.57 -2.07
C THR A 124 4.57 -0.75 -3.57
N LEU A 125 3.41 -0.34 -4.10
CA LEU A 125 3.04 -0.43 -5.51
C LEU A 125 2.91 0.97 -6.09
N ALA A 126 4.03 1.55 -6.52
CA ALA A 126 4.08 2.91 -7.03
C ALA A 126 3.97 2.94 -8.56
N GLY A 127 2.89 3.50 -9.10
CA GLY A 127 2.67 3.62 -10.55
C GLY A 127 2.63 2.28 -11.28
N VAL A 128 2.17 1.19 -10.64
CA VAL A 128 2.18 -0.15 -11.23
C VAL A 128 1.03 -0.32 -12.23
N GLY A 129 1.33 -0.82 -13.43
CA GLY A 129 0.37 -0.99 -14.53
C GLY A 129 -0.47 -2.27 -14.44
N ASN A 130 -1.62 -2.27 -15.13
CA ASN A 130 -2.64 -3.31 -15.07
C ASN A 130 -2.28 -4.64 -15.76
N LYS A 131 -1.14 -4.72 -16.46
CA LYS A 131 -0.58 -5.99 -16.95
C LYS A 131 0.38 -6.65 -15.95
N THR A 132 0.58 -6.05 -14.79
CA THR A 132 1.25 -6.71 -13.64
C THR A 132 0.28 -7.67 -12.98
N VAL A 133 0.75 -8.84 -12.57
CA VAL A 133 -0.08 -9.85 -11.89
C VAL A 133 0.27 -9.88 -10.41
N ILE A 134 -0.70 -9.55 -9.56
CA ILE A 134 -0.63 -9.68 -8.10
C ILE A 134 -1.76 -10.64 -7.68
N ASP A 135 -1.40 -11.85 -7.24
CA ASP A 135 -2.36 -12.96 -7.10
C ASP A 135 -1.96 -13.92 -5.96
N HIS A 136 -2.77 -14.10 -4.91
CA HIS A 136 -2.39 -14.91 -3.74
C HIS A 136 -1.12 -14.38 -3.05
N VAL A 137 -1.20 -13.15 -2.55
CA VAL A 137 -0.11 -12.51 -1.79
C VAL A 137 -0.56 -12.31 -0.35
N GLN A 138 0.27 -12.77 0.59
CA GLN A 138 0.07 -12.55 2.01
C GLN A 138 1.19 -11.66 2.55
N VAL A 139 0.82 -10.67 3.34
CA VAL A 139 1.70 -9.89 4.20
C VAL A 139 1.43 -10.28 5.65
N ALA A 140 2.48 -10.50 6.44
CA ALA A 140 2.37 -10.86 7.84
C ALA A 140 3.34 -10.08 8.73
N TYR A 141 2.84 -9.60 9.87
CA TYR A 141 3.64 -8.90 10.89
C TYR A 141 4.33 -7.63 10.35
N ALA A 142 3.65 -6.92 9.46
CA ALA A 142 4.14 -5.69 8.87
C ALA A 142 4.33 -4.61 9.95
N LYS A 143 5.44 -3.87 9.87
CA LYS A 143 5.81 -2.76 10.76
C LYS A 143 5.10 -1.46 10.40
N ASP A 144 4.76 -1.38 9.13
CA ASP A 144 4.07 -0.31 8.46
C ASP A 144 2.93 -0.93 7.66
N ASP A 145 2.45 -0.27 6.61
CA ASP A 145 1.37 -0.77 5.80
C ASP A 145 1.64 -2.17 5.22
N ALA A 146 0.57 -2.96 5.16
CA ALA A 146 0.65 -4.25 4.51
C ALA A 146 0.74 -4.08 3.00
N PHE A 147 -0.20 -3.36 2.39
CA PHE A 147 -0.20 -3.04 0.97
C PHE A 147 -0.50 -1.56 0.77
N GLU A 148 0.42 -0.84 0.13
CA GLU A 148 0.19 0.55 -0.24
C GLU A 148 0.33 0.77 -1.75
N TRP A 149 -0.64 1.48 -2.33
CA TRP A 149 -0.65 1.87 -3.72
C TRP A 149 -0.48 3.37 -3.89
N PHE A 150 0.63 3.79 -4.50
CA PHE A 150 0.84 5.17 -4.94
C PHE A 150 0.52 5.30 -6.44
N GLY A 151 -0.72 5.70 -6.75
CA GLY A 151 -1.19 5.77 -8.13
C GLY A 151 -1.21 4.40 -8.82
N GLY A 152 -1.25 4.42 -10.15
CA GLY A 152 -1.26 3.21 -10.96
C GLY A 152 -2.64 2.58 -11.17
N THR A 153 -2.65 1.44 -11.85
CA THR A 153 -3.87 0.74 -12.31
C THR A 153 -3.81 -0.78 -12.12
N VAL A 154 -2.78 -1.28 -11.44
CA VAL A 154 -2.61 -2.71 -11.16
C VAL A 154 -3.86 -3.30 -10.51
N ASN A 155 -4.25 -4.49 -10.94
CA ASN A 155 -5.29 -5.25 -10.26
C ASN A 155 -4.64 -6.29 -9.37
N ALA A 156 -5.29 -6.59 -8.25
CA ALA A 156 -4.83 -7.63 -7.32
C ALA A 156 -5.98 -8.54 -6.91
N LYS A 157 -5.67 -9.80 -6.62
CA LYS A 157 -6.66 -10.72 -6.05
C LYS A 157 -6.07 -11.72 -5.06
N PHE A 158 -6.90 -12.15 -4.12
CA PHE A 158 -6.50 -13.04 -3.02
C PHE A 158 -5.36 -12.44 -2.18
N LEU A 159 -5.67 -11.34 -1.49
CA LEU A 159 -4.74 -10.67 -0.59
C LEU A 159 -5.01 -11.04 0.87
N ILE A 160 -3.95 -11.19 1.67
CA ILE A 160 -4.05 -11.37 3.11
C ILE A 160 -3.14 -10.34 3.80
N ALA A 161 -3.70 -9.52 4.68
CA ALA A 161 -2.94 -8.73 5.64
C ALA A 161 -3.15 -9.34 7.03
N TYR A 162 -2.07 -9.84 7.62
CA TYR A 162 -2.12 -10.56 8.89
C TYR A 162 -1.26 -9.86 9.94
N LYS A 163 -1.92 -9.30 10.96
CA LYS A 163 -1.27 -8.62 12.09
C LYS A 163 -0.33 -7.48 11.65
N THR A 164 -0.80 -6.68 10.70
CA THR A 164 -0.21 -5.39 10.31
C THR A 164 -0.18 -4.44 11.50
N GLN A 165 0.88 -3.64 11.62
CA GLN A 165 0.97 -2.60 12.64
C GLN A 165 0.23 -1.34 12.20
N ASP A 166 0.53 -0.79 11.02
CA ASP A 166 -0.17 0.37 10.47
C ASP A 166 -1.35 -0.05 9.59
N ASP A 167 -1.53 0.43 8.36
CA ASP A 167 -2.73 0.17 7.57
C ASP A 167 -2.68 -1.11 6.74
N ASP A 168 -3.83 -1.78 6.59
CA ASP A 168 -3.85 -3.03 5.83
C ASP A 168 -3.88 -2.79 4.31
N PHE A 169 -4.65 -1.80 3.86
CA PHE A 169 -4.77 -1.39 2.47
C PHE A 169 -4.78 0.14 2.39
N ASP A 170 -3.65 0.76 2.05
CA ASP A 170 -3.58 2.21 1.81
C ASP A 170 -3.54 2.52 0.30
N THR A 171 -4.35 3.48 -0.12
CA THR A 171 -4.44 3.91 -1.51
C THR A 171 -4.31 5.40 -1.62
N ASP A 172 -3.35 5.82 -2.43
CA ASP A 172 -2.99 7.22 -2.54
C ASP A 172 -2.65 7.59 -3.99
N ASN A 173 -2.42 8.88 -4.22
CA ASN A 173 -1.83 9.45 -5.44
C ASN A 173 -2.49 9.03 -6.77
N GLY A 174 -3.80 8.79 -6.75
CA GLY A 174 -4.61 8.54 -7.94
C GLY A 174 -4.79 7.07 -8.31
N TYR A 175 -4.60 6.14 -7.37
CA TYR A 175 -4.75 4.70 -7.65
C TYR A 175 -6.18 4.36 -8.10
N SER A 176 -6.30 3.63 -9.21
CA SER A 176 -7.58 3.32 -9.87
C SER A 176 -7.71 1.84 -10.28
N GLY A 177 -6.96 0.96 -9.61
CA GLY A 177 -7.02 -0.48 -9.82
C GLY A 177 -8.23 -1.16 -9.15
N LYS A 178 -8.33 -2.47 -9.36
CA LYS A 178 -9.35 -3.33 -8.74
C LYS A 178 -8.69 -4.38 -7.87
N VAL A 179 -9.18 -4.51 -6.64
CA VAL A 179 -8.73 -5.51 -5.66
C VAL A 179 -9.90 -6.40 -5.28
N GLN A 180 -9.75 -7.72 -5.46
CA GLN A 180 -10.84 -8.67 -5.18
C GLN A 180 -10.39 -9.87 -4.35
N PHE A 181 -11.22 -10.27 -3.38
CA PHE A 181 -10.93 -11.30 -2.39
C PHE A 181 -9.77 -10.91 -1.49
N GLY A 182 -10.10 -10.37 -0.32
CA GLY A 182 -9.12 -9.94 0.68
C GLY A 182 -9.51 -10.39 2.08
N LEU A 183 -8.50 -10.69 2.90
CA LEU A 183 -8.66 -10.94 4.33
C LEU A 183 -7.72 -10.04 5.12
N VAL A 184 -8.29 -9.29 6.06
CA VAL A 184 -7.56 -8.56 7.08
C VAL A 184 -7.85 -9.20 8.43
N LEU A 185 -6.81 -9.47 9.22
CA LEU A 185 -6.94 -9.99 10.57
C LEU A 185 -5.94 -9.32 11.51
N ARG A 186 -6.46 -8.46 12.40
CA ARG A 186 -5.66 -7.67 13.34
C ARG A 186 -5.29 -8.43 14.61
N ASP A 187 -4.16 -8.04 15.19
CA ASP A 187 -3.83 -8.35 16.58
C ASP A 187 -4.30 -7.19 17.47
N SER A 188 -5.06 -7.49 18.52
CA SER A 188 -5.65 -6.45 19.38
C SER A 188 -4.62 -5.56 20.09
N LEU A 189 -3.35 -5.98 20.18
CA LEU A 189 -2.31 -5.27 20.91
C LEU A 189 -1.39 -4.42 20.02
N ILE A 190 -1.40 -4.65 18.71
CA ILE A 190 -0.45 -4.05 17.77
C ILE A 190 -1.19 -2.99 16.95
N ALA A 191 -0.82 -1.73 17.13
CA ALA A 191 -1.29 -0.60 16.34
C ALA A 191 -0.14 0.42 16.21
N ASP A 192 -0.17 1.22 15.16
CA ASP A 192 0.80 2.30 14.95
C ASP A 192 0.43 3.58 15.73
N ILE A 193 1.43 4.41 16.00
CA ILE A 193 1.25 5.70 16.67
C ILE A 193 0.51 6.72 15.78
N SER A 194 0.56 6.54 14.46
CA SER A 194 -0.21 7.27 13.44
C SER A 194 -1.72 6.96 13.47
N THR A 195 -2.12 5.94 14.24
CA THR A 195 -3.40 5.19 14.20
C THR A 195 -3.35 3.98 13.26
N SER A 196 -4.45 3.29 13.01
CA SER A 196 -4.46 2.02 12.27
C SER A 196 -5.85 1.66 11.79
N GLU A 197 -5.96 1.34 10.50
CA GLU A 197 -7.19 1.06 9.77
C GLU A 197 -7.06 -0.17 8.85
N ALA A 198 -8.21 -0.73 8.47
CA ALA A 198 -8.20 -1.73 7.39
C ALA A 198 -8.03 -1.07 6.01
N PHE A 199 -8.58 0.13 5.86
CA PHE A 199 -8.43 0.95 4.67
C PHE A 199 -8.12 2.38 5.09
N GLU A 200 -7.02 2.92 4.60
CA GLU A 200 -6.78 4.36 4.50
C GLU A 200 -6.80 4.72 3.01
N SER A 201 -7.39 5.87 2.68
CA SER A 201 -7.53 6.24 1.27
C SER A 201 -7.57 7.73 1.05
N ASP A 202 -6.63 8.17 0.23
CA ASP A 202 -6.35 9.54 -0.16
C ASP A 202 -6.41 9.70 -1.68
N ASN A 203 -6.83 10.88 -2.16
CA ASN A 203 -6.53 11.23 -3.55
C ASN A 203 -5.04 11.57 -3.73
N ASN A 204 -4.53 12.36 -2.80
CA ASN A 204 -3.14 12.74 -2.58
C ASN A 204 -3.06 13.44 -1.22
N ALA A 205 -1.85 13.60 -0.68
CA ALA A 205 -1.60 14.22 0.62
C ALA A 205 -2.29 15.59 0.88
N SER A 206 -2.56 16.38 -0.17
CA SER A 206 -3.24 17.68 -0.06
C SER A 206 -4.75 17.63 -0.31
N GLY A 207 -5.30 16.47 -0.69
CA GLY A 207 -6.70 16.29 -1.04
C GLY A 207 -7.17 17.16 -2.21
N THR A 208 -6.31 17.37 -3.20
CA THR A 208 -6.63 18.21 -4.37
C THR A 208 -7.59 17.51 -5.33
N VAL A 209 -8.06 18.23 -6.36
CA VAL A 209 -8.84 17.69 -7.48
C VAL A 209 -7.95 17.16 -8.62
N ALA A 210 -6.68 16.84 -8.34
CA ALA A 210 -5.75 16.31 -9.33
C ALA A 210 -6.25 14.99 -9.93
N THR A 211 -5.88 14.77 -11.19
CA THR A 211 -6.22 13.56 -11.94
C THR A 211 -4.94 12.77 -12.29
N PRO A 212 -4.99 11.42 -12.35
CA PRO A 212 -6.14 10.56 -12.04
C PRO A 212 -6.58 10.68 -10.58
N LYS A 213 -7.87 10.45 -10.32
CA LYS A 213 -8.42 10.47 -8.96
C LYS A 213 -8.33 9.08 -8.34
N THR A 214 -7.99 8.97 -7.05
CA THR A 214 -8.04 7.69 -6.33
C THR A 214 -9.48 7.19 -6.32
N THR A 215 -9.72 6.12 -7.07
CA THR A 215 -11.06 5.56 -7.37
C THR A 215 -11.02 4.03 -7.36
N ALA A 216 -10.10 3.47 -6.57
CA ALA A 216 -9.90 2.04 -6.46
C ALA A 216 -11.20 1.32 -6.08
N ILE A 217 -11.38 0.11 -6.64
CA ILE A 217 -12.53 -0.74 -6.34
C ILE A 217 -12.05 -1.95 -5.56
N PHE A 218 -12.48 -2.05 -4.31
CA PHE A 218 -12.31 -3.22 -3.46
C PHE A 218 -13.61 -4.04 -3.46
N SER A 219 -13.51 -5.36 -3.63
CA SER A 219 -14.68 -6.24 -3.63
C SER A 219 -14.42 -7.56 -2.91
N ASN A 220 -15.40 -8.03 -2.14
CA ASN A 220 -15.32 -9.27 -1.38
C ASN A 220 -14.15 -9.27 -0.37
N ILE A 221 -14.06 -8.20 0.43
CA ILE A 221 -13.05 -8.08 1.49
C ILE A 221 -13.69 -8.45 2.83
N THR A 222 -12.99 -9.24 3.65
CA THR A 222 -13.34 -9.46 5.05
C THR A 222 -12.29 -8.80 5.93
N ALA A 223 -12.66 -7.76 6.66
CA ALA A 223 -11.79 -7.03 7.57
C ALA A 223 -12.19 -7.25 9.02
N ILE A 224 -11.35 -8.00 9.74
CA ILE A 224 -11.53 -8.35 11.15
C ILE A 224 -10.57 -7.51 11.99
N GLY A 225 -11.13 -6.49 12.62
CA GLY A 225 -10.44 -5.55 13.49
C GLY A 225 -10.10 -6.11 14.89
N PRO A 226 -9.54 -5.28 15.76
CA PRO A 226 -8.94 -5.70 17.04
C PRO A 226 -9.93 -6.26 18.06
N LYS A 227 -11.23 -5.97 17.95
CA LYS A 227 -12.23 -6.32 18.95
C LYS A 227 -12.79 -7.72 18.70
N ALA A 228 -12.21 -8.71 19.38
CA ALA A 228 -12.70 -10.10 19.32
C ALA A 228 -14.09 -10.30 19.96
N THR A 229 -14.46 -9.44 20.91
CA THR A 229 -15.78 -9.41 21.58
C THR A 229 -16.23 -7.97 21.77
N LEU A 230 -17.50 -7.75 22.15
CA LEU A 230 -18.00 -6.39 22.44
C LEU A 230 -17.32 -5.71 23.63
N SER A 231 -16.81 -6.49 24.58
CA SER A 231 -16.10 -6.00 25.77
C SER A 231 -14.59 -5.82 25.55
N ASN A 232 -14.03 -6.40 24.49
CA ASN A 232 -12.66 -6.16 24.10
C ASN A 232 -12.54 -4.76 23.48
N ILE A 233 -11.64 -3.93 24.01
CA ILE A 233 -11.39 -2.57 23.51
C ILE A 233 -10.22 -2.56 22.51
N GLY A 234 -9.24 -3.45 22.69
CA GLY A 234 -7.99 -3.44 21.93
C GLY A 234 -7.08 -2.27 22.30
N ASN A 235 -6.00 -2.10 21.55
CA ASN A 235 -5.15 -0.91 21.60
C ASN A 235 -5.98 0.33 21.22
N SER A 236 -5.81 1.44 21.95
CA SER A 236 -6.57 2.68 21.72
C SER A 236 -6.21 3.41 20.44
N LEU A 237 -5.11 3.02 19.78
CA LEU A 237 -4.63 3.64 18.54
C LEU A 237 -5.36 3.11 17.29
N PHE A 238 -6.14 2.03 17.38
CA PHE A 238 -7.02 1.67 16.28
C PHE A 238 -8.11 2.72 16.06
N ARG A 239 -8.34 3.16 14.82
CA ARG A 239 -9.31 4.21 14.50
C ARG A 239 -10.56 3.64 13.83
N ALA A 240 -10.43 3.10 12.62
CA ALA A 240 -11.57 2.77 11.77
C ALA A 240 -11.34 1.52 10.92
N GLY A 241 -12.41 0.82 10.55
CA GLY A 241 -12.34 -0.22 9.54
C GLY A 241 -12.05 0.33 8.16
N ALA A 242 -12.60 1.50 7.82
CA ALA A 242 -12.19 2.27 6.65
C ALA A 242 -12.20 3.76 6.97
N GLN A 243 -11.08 4.44 6.79
CA GLN A 243 -11.04 5.88 6.67
C GLN A 243 -10.93 6.26 5.18
N ILE A 244 -11.83 7.13 4.73
CA ILE A 244 -11.82 7.66 3.37
C ILE A 244 -11.69 9.18 3.50
N ARG A 245 -10.59 9.73 2.97
CA ARG A 245 -10.20 11.10 3.25
C ARG A 245 -9.60 11.77 1.99
N ARG A 246 -9.28 13.06 2.11
CA ARG A 246 -8.56 13.86 1.10
C ARG A 246 -9.02 13.63 -0.35
N ASN A 247 -10.31 13.83 -0.60
CA ASN A 247 -10.93 13.70 -1.94
C ASN A 247 -10.83 12.31 -2.57
N SER A 248 -10.57 11.25 -1.81
CA SER A 248 -10.67 9.88 -2.32
C SER A 248 -12.11 9.56 -2.76
N GLY A 249 -12.24 8.73 -3.80
CA GLY A 249 -13.50 8.21 -4.33
C GLY A 249 -13.51 6.69 -4.43
N ILE A 250 -12.85 5.98 -3.51
CA ILE A 250 -12.83 4.51 -3.51
C ILE A 250 -14.23 3.91 -3.35
N SER A 251 -14.36 2.65 -3.78
CA SER A 251 -15.57 1.86 -3.59
C SER A 251 -15.25 0.53 -2.91
N ILE A 252 -16.04 0.17 -1.88
CA ILE A 252 -15.90 -1.10 -1.15
C ILE A 252 -17.22 -1.88 -1.29
N TYR A 253 -17.23 -2.94 -2.10
CA TYR A 253 -18.43 -3.73 -2.41
C TYR A 253 -18.39 -5.13 -1.81
N ASN A 254 -19.56 -5.64 -1.39
CA ASN A 254 -19.73 -7.02 -0.92
C ASN A 254 -18.73 -7.42 0.17
N SER A 255 -18.41 -6.49 1.07
CA SER A 255 -17.38 -6.65 2.07
C SER A 255 -17.95 -6.66 3.49
N ILE A 256 -17.22 -7.31 4.39
CA ILE A 256 -17.51 -7.35 5.83
C ILE A 256 -16.44 -6.53 6.54
N ILE A 257 -16.85 -5.52 7.31
CA ILE A 257 -15.97 -4.77 8.21
C ILE A 257 -16.51 -4.98 9.62
N MET A 258 -15.75 -5.67 10.47
CA MET A 258 -16.18 -6.05 11.81
C MET A 258 -15.06 -5.91 12.84
N GLY A 259 -15.40 -5.70 14.11
CA GLY A 259 -14.42 -5.65 15.19
C GLY A 259 -13.58 -4.37 15.25
N TRP A 260 -13.99 -3.30 14.57
CA TRP A 260 -13.31 -1.99 14.58
C TRP A 260 -13.97 -1.00 15.55
N PRO A 261 -13.23 -0.03 16.13
CA PRO A 261 -13.80 1.03 16.97
C PRO A 261 -14.84 1.88 16.22
N GLN A 262 -14.52 2.26 14.98
CA GLN A 262 -15.42 2.88 14.01
C GLN A 262 -15.51 1.99 12.77
N GLY A 263 -16.70 1.78 12.20
CA GLY A 263 -16.86 0.97 10.98
C GLY A 263 -16.27 1.69 9.75
N ILE A 264 -16.88 2.81 9.40
CA ILE A 264 -16.47 3.68 8.29
C ILE A 264 -16.36 5.11 8.83
N LEU A 265 -15.28 5.81 8.46
CA LEU A 265 -15.01 7.21 8.73
C LEU A 265 -14.85 7.94 7.40
N ILE A 266 -15.83 8.78 7.04
CA ILE A 266 -15.69 9.72 5.94
C ILE A 266 -15.09 11.00 6.50
N ASP A 267 -13.82 11.24 6.18
CA ASP A 267 -13.07 12.37 6.71
C ASP A 267 -13.02 13.51 5.68
N ALA A 268 -13.44 14.68 6.13
CA ALA A 268 -13.51 15.92 5.36
C ALA A 268 -12.63 17.04 5.96
N ALA A 269 -11.68 16.70 6.84
CA ALA A 269 -10.86 17.67 7.55
C ALA A 269 -9.85 18.41 6.64
N LEU A 270 -9.40 17.77 5.56
CA LEU A 270 -8.34 18.29 4.69
C LEU A 270 -8.72 18.19 3.20
N GLY A 271 -8.34 19.21 2.43
CA GLY A 271 -8.52 19.26 0.98
C GLY A 271 -9.97 19.43 0.54
N SER A 272 -10.27 18.94 -0.66
CA SER A 272 -11.64 18.86 -1.18
C SER A 272 -12.43 17.80 -0.42
N SER A 273 -13.63 18.16 0.04
CA SER A 273 -14.42 17.28 0.90
C SER A 273 -14.73 15.94 0.22
N THR A 274 -14.31 14.85 0.85
CA THR A 274 -14.59 13.47 0.44
C THR A 274 -16.08 13.17 0.39
N ALA A 275 -16.89 13.86 1.21
CA ALA A 275 -18.34 13.68 1.23
C ALA A 275 -19.01 14.05 -0.11
N LEU A 276 -18.36 14.89 -0.93
CA LEU A 276 -18.84 15.24 -2.28
C LEU A 276 -18.69 14.08 -3.29
N ASN A 277 -17.99 13.00 -2.91
CA ASN A 277 -17.76 11.84 -3.76
C ASN A 277 -18.73 10.69 -3.47
N ILE A 278 -19.63 10.88 -2.49
CA ILE A 278 -20.67 9.92 -2.18
C ILE A 278 -21.80 10.10 -3.20
N GLU A 279 -21.73 9.32 -4.27
CA GLU A 279 -22.83 9.19 -5.22
C GLU A 279 -23.78 8.09 -4.73
N ASP A 280 -25.09 8.36 -4.69
CA ASP A 280 -26.08 7.32 -4.42
C ASP A 280 -26.09 6.34 -5.59
N SER A 281 -25.94 5.04 -5.29
CA SER A 281 -25.90 3.98 -6.30
C SER A 281 -27.33 3.58 -6.67
N THR A 282 -28.09 4.53 -7.24
CA THR A 282 -29.40 4.24 -7.82
C THR A 282 -29.28 3.62 -9.20
#